data_AF-A0A3D8I8D5-F1
#
_entry.id   AF-A0A3D8I8D5-F1
#
_cell.length_a   1.000
_cell.length_b   1.000
_cell.length_c   1.000
_cell.angle_alpha   90.00
_cell.angle_beta   90.00
_cell.angle_gamma   90.00
#
_symmetry.space_group_name_H-M   'P 1'
#
loop_
_entity.id
_entity.type
_entity.pdbx_description
1 polymer ?
#
loop_
_entity_poly.entity_id
_entity_poly.type
_entity_poly.pdbx_seq_one_letter_code
_entity_poly.pdbx_strand_id
1 'polypeptide(L)'
;MLNKLRDNAELAWAAYGYFHLANPKYDFEKDNTDKKRLEYFREIKAKELGKDLDKNTYPTHSDILNIEYKCFKDKNGKPQDSWYHKHFLGGEFSPLQAQKFFERYNLVEHCPNTDSGFSATLFQEKETQEFILAIRGTEFKINQAWQDIITTDGSLLLSSTPLGQYNDMLRFYNQCKAKYPKIKAPNSLTLTGHSLGGCLAQVFVLSLCDDRNRNNIKALYTYNVSLESKSVA
;
A
#
# COMPACT_ATOMS: atom_id res chain seq x y z
N MET A 1 -1.22 20.54 12.79
CA MET A 1 -1.98 20.07 11.61
C MET A 1 -1.04 19.74 10.44
N LEU A 2 -0.11 20.63 10.07
CA LEU A 2 0.86 20.42 8.98
C LEU A 2 1.70 19.12 9.09
N ASN A 3 2.27 18.82 10.27
CA ASN A 3 3.08 17.60 10.43
C ASN A 3 2.26 16.31 10.16
N LYS A 4 1.01 16.25 10.62
CA LYS A 4 0.14 15.08 10.38
C LYS A 4 -0.17 14.86 8.90
N LEU A 5 -0.38 15.93 8.14
CA LEU A 5 -0.62 15.85 6.69
C LEU A 5 0.61 15.34 5.94
N ARG A 6 1.80 15.83 6.31
CA ARG A 6 3.05 15.34 5.71
C ARG A 6 3.30 13.87 6.06
N ASP A 7 3.18 13.52 7.34
CA ASP A 7 3.46 12.15 7.81
C ASP A 7 2.51 11.13 7.16
N ASN A 8 1.21 11.47 7.00
CA ASN A 8 0.27 10.59 6.30
C ASN A 8 0.48 10.53 4.79
N ALA A 9 1.11 11.55 4.19
CA ALA A 9 1.53 11.51 2.78
C ALA A 9 2.69 10.52 2.59
N GLU A 10 3.66 10.51 3.51
CA GLU A 10 4.72 9.50 3.54
C GLU A 10 4.12 8.09 3.69
N LEU A 11 3.17 7.89 4.60
CA LEU A 11 2.48 6.61 4.75
C LEU A 11 1.74 6.19 3.46
N ALA A 12 1.11 7.13 2.75
CA ALA A 12 0.46 6.85 1.46
C ALA A 12 1.46 6.43 0.37
N TRP A 13 2.63 7.08 0.30
CA TRP A 13 3.71 6.67 -0.59
C TRP A 13 4.34 5.34 -0.19
N ALA A 14 4.50 5.09 1.10
CA ALA A 14 5.03 3.83 1.62
C ALA A 14 4.18 2.62 1.21
N ALA A 15 2.87 2.80 0.99
CA ALA A 15 1.97 1.75 0.53
C ALA A 15 2.35 1.15 -0.85
N TYR A 16 3.19 1.83 -1.64
CA TYR A 16 3.67 1.33 -2.92
C TYR A 16 4.82 0.32 -2.81
N GLY A 17 5.42 0.17 -1.63
CA GLY A 17 6.51 -0.77 -1.38
C GLY A 17 6.06 -2.24 -1.47
N TYR A 18 6.84 -3.06 -2.18
CA TYR A 18 6.62 -4.51 -2.26
C TYR A 18 7.16 -5.24 -1.03
N PHE A 19 6.53 -5.03 0.13
CA PHE A 19 7.04 -5.49 1.42
C PHE A 19 7.05 -7.01 1.60
N HIS A 20 6.26 -7.75 0.82
CA HIS A 20 6.29 -9.21 0.85
C HIS A 20 7.66 -9.78 0.45
N LEU A 21 8.47 -9.02 -0.32
CA LEU A 21 9.83 -9.40 -0.71
C LEU A 21 10.80 -9.47 0.47
N ALA A 22 10.50 -8.80 1.59
CA ALA A 22 11.28 -8.88 2.83
C ALA A 22 10.99 -10.15 3.64
N ASN A 23 9.91 -10.88 3.32
CA ASN A 23 9.48 -12.02 4.11
C ASN A 23 10.18 -13.31 3.62
N PRO A 24 11.07 -13.94 4.41
CA PRO A 24 11.76 -15.16 4.00
C PRO A 24 10.81 -16.37 3.82
N LYS A 25 9.58 -16.29 4.34
CA LYS A 25 8.54 -17.32 4.17
C LYS A 25 7.65 -17.08 2.95
N TYR A 26 7.85 -15.99 2.22
CA TYR A 26 7.13 -15.75 0.97
C TYR A 26 7.57 -16.76 -0.10
N ASP A 27 6.62 -17.27 -0.87
CA ASP A 27 6.87 -18.23 -1.93
C ASP A 27 7.17 -17.51 -3.24
N PHE A 28 8.46 -17.29 -3.49
CA PHE A 28 8.96 -16.58 -4.68
C PHE A 28 8.80 -17.38 -5.98
N GLU A 29 8.47 -18.68 -5.94
CA GLU A 29 8.25 -19.47 -7.15
C GLU A 29 6.84 -19.27 -7.73
N LYS A 30 5.93 -18.62 -6.98
CA LYS A 30 4.57 -18.29 -7.46
C LYS A 30 4.52 -17.14 -8.46
N ASP A 31 5.48 -16.22 -8.43
CA ASP A 31 5.58 -15.11 -9.38
C ASP A 31 7.01 -14.96 -9.90
N ASN A 32 7.19 -15.23 -11.20
CA ASN A 32 8.48 -15.08 -11.89
C ASN A 32 9.05 -13.66 -11.76
N THR A 33 8.19 -12.65 -11.58
CA THR A 33 8.60 -11.27 -11.33
C THR A 33 9.30 -11.14 -9.99
N ASP A 34 8.73 -11.72 -8.93
CA ASP A 34 9.28 -11.58 -7.57
C ASP A 34 10.58 -12.37 -7.41
N LYS A 35 10.67 -13.52 -8.09
CA LYS A 35 11.94 -14.23 -8.27
C LYS A 35 13.00 -13.33 -8.91
N LYS A 36 12.68 -12.72 -10.05
CA LYS A 36 13.58 -11.79 -10.75
C LYS A 36 13.97 -10.58 -9.90
N ARG A 37 13.02 -10.01 -9.14
CA ARG A 37 13.29 -8.90 -8.20
C ARG A 37 14.32 -9.33 -7.16
N LEU A 38 14.14 -10.50 -6.54
CA LEU A 38 15.03 -10.99 -5.49
C LEU A 38 16.43 -11.31 -6.00
N GLU A 39 16.55 -11.94 -7.17
CA GLU A 39 17.83 -12.19 -7.84
C GLU A 39 18.56 -10.88 -8.15
N TYR A 40 17.85 -9.91 -8.74
CA TYR A 40 18.40 -8.61 -9.06
C TYR A 40 18.86 -7.82 -7.82
N PHE A 41 18.11 -7.87 -6.73
CA PHE A 41 18.52 -7.28 -5.45
C PHE A 41 19.87 -7.81 -4.98
N ARG A 42 20.05 -9.12 -5.03
CA ARG A 42 21.28 -9.80 -4.59
C ARG A 42 22.45 -9.43 -5.50
N GLU A 43 22.24 -9.37 -6.81
CA GLU A 43 23.30 -8.94 -7.73
C GLU A 43 23.82 -7.53 -7.42
N ILE A 44 22.91 -6.58 -7.13
CA ILE A 44 23.31 -5.22 -6.78
C ILE A 44 24.01 -5.19 -5.43
N LYS A 45 23.42 -5.79 -4.40
CA LYS A 45 24.00 -5.80 -3.04
C LYS A 45 25.37 -6.50 -3.00
N ALA A 46 25.57 -7.55 -3.79
CA ALA A 46 26.85 -8.25 -3.88
C ALA A 46 27.94 -7.33 -4.47
N LYS A 47 27.59 -6.56 -5.50
CA LYS A 47 28.48 -5.54 -6.09
C LYS A 47 28.78 -4.40 -5.12
N GLU A 48 27.79 -3.90 -4.39
CA GLU A 48 27.96 -2.83 -3.39
C GLU A 48 28.88 -3.27 -2.24
N LEU A 49 28.77 -4.53 -1.80
CA LEU A 49 29.54 -5.06 -0.67
C LEU A 49 30.86 -5.72 -1.08
N GLY A 50 31.11 -5.90 -2.39
CA GLY A 50 32.29 -6.59 -2.91
C GLY A 50 32.40 -8.05 -2.48
N LYS A 51 31.27 -8.73 -2.22
CA LYS A 51 31.22 -10.12 -1.76
C LYS A 51 30.01 -10.87 -2.31
N ASP A 52 30.14 -12.18 -2.43
CA ASP A 52 29.00 -13.05 -2.72
C ASP A 52 27.97 -12.98 -1.58
N LEU A 53 26.70 -13.00 -1.97
CA LEU A 53 25.59 -12.99 -1.01
C LEU A 53 24.98 -14.37 -0.85
N ASP A 54 24.55 -14.62 0.38
CA ASP A 54 23.80 -15.82 0.72
C ASP A 54 22.45 -15.85 -0.04
N LYS A 55 22.02 -17.05 -0.45
CA LYS A 55 20.71 -17.27 -1.12
C LYS A 55 19.51 -16.95 -0.22
N ASN A 56 19.73 -16.69 1.05
CA ASN A 56 18.75 -16.23 2.04
C ASN A 56 18.90 -14.74 2.34
N THR A 57 19.59 -13.98 1.49
CA THR A 57 19.59 -12.50 1.57
C THR A 57 18.28 -11.97 0.99
N TYR A 58 17.56 -11.17 1.77
CA TYR A 58 16.31 -10.51 1.39
C TYR A 58 16.44 -8.99 1.60
N PRO A 59 15.68 -8.16 0.86
CA PRO A 59 15.62 -6.74 1.11
C PRO A 59 15.03 -6.46 2.50
N THR A 60 15.59 -5.47 3.20
CA THR A 60 14.96 -4.92 4.40
C THR A 60 13.76 -4.06 4.02
N HIS A 61 12.88 -3.75 4.96
CA HIS A 61 11.79 -2.81 4.70
C HIS A 61 12.30 -1.43 4.23
N SER A 62 13.43 -0.96 4.78
CA SER A 62 14.06 0.29 4.34
C SER A 62 14.63 0.18 2.92
N ASP A 63 15.22 -0.96 2.53
CA ASP A 63 15.62 -1.18 1.13
C ASP A 63 14.40 -1.07 0.19
N ILE A 64 13.24 -1.62 0.61
CA ILE A 64 12.02 -1.58 -0.20
C ILE A 64 11.51 -0.16 -0.45
N LEU A 65 11.61 0.72 0.54
CA LEU A 65 11.21 2.12 0.39
C LEU A 65 12.27 3.00 -0.27
N ASN A 66 13.53 2.55 -0.34
CA ASN A 66 14.62 3.34 -0.91
C ASN A 66 14.47 3.48 -2.44
N ILE A 67 14.44 4.73 -2.91
CA ILE A 67 14.35 5.13 -4.32
C ILE A 67 15.48 4.56 -5.19
N GLU A 68 16.63 4.27 -4.61
CA GLU A 68 17.77 3.64 -5.32
C GLU A 68 17.43 2.24 -5.86
N TYR A 69 16.44 1.58 -5.23
CA TYR A 69 15.90 0.27 -5.62
C TYR A 69 14.48 0.36 -6.20
N LYS A 70 14.04 1.55 -6.64
CA LYS A 70 12.71 1.75 -7.23
C LYS A 70 12.51 0.93 -8.51
N CYS A 71 13.48 0.99 -9.42
CA CYS A 71 13.40 0.41 -10.76
C CYS A 71 14.59 -0.49 -11.06
N PHE A 72 14.39 -1.45 -11.97
CA PHE A 72 15.50 -2.17 -12.60
C PHE A 72 16.39 -1.18 -13.35
N LYS A 73 17.69 -1.46 -13.42
CA LYS A 73 18.65 -0.69 -14.21
C LYS A 73 19.15 -1.52 -15.38
N ASP A 74 19.33 -0.89 -16.53
CA ASP A 74 19.94 -1.53 -17.69
C ASP A 74 21.45 -1.76 -17.47
N LYS A 75 22.10 -2.37 -18.47
CA LYS A 75 23.55 -2.63 -18.46
C LYS A 75 24.43 -1.37 -18.31
N ASN A 76 23.88 -0.19 -18.59
CA ASN A 76 24.57 1.10 -18.46
C ASN A 76 24.20 1.81 -17.15
N GLY A 77 23.44 1.16 -16.27
CA GLY A 77 22.99 1.73 -15.00
C GLY A 77 21.79 2.68 -15.13
N LYS A 78 21.16 2.80 -16.31
CA LYS A 78 20.01 3.68 -16.51
C LYS A 78 18.73 3.04 -15.96
N PRO A 79 17.88 3.77 -15.20
CA PRO A 79 16.61 3.26 -14.73
C PRO A 79 15.70 2.84 -15.90
N GLN A 80 15.16 1.63 -15.80
CA GLN A 80 14.08 1.13 -16.65
C GLN A 80 12.74 1.56 -16.05
N ASP A 81 12.52 2.88 -16.00
CA ASP A 81 11.26 3.48 -15.55
C ASP A 81 10.40 3.74 -16.78
N SER A 82 9.49 2.82 -17.07
CA SER A 82 8.50 2.95 -18.15
C SER A 82 7.16 2.44 -17.65
N TRP A 83 6.08 3.01 -18.19
CA TRP A 83 4.72 2.50 -18.03
C TRP A 83 4.62 0.97 -18.27
N TYR A 84 5.46 0.42 -19.14
CA TYR A 84 5.47 -1.02 -19.47
C TYR A 84 6.38 -1.88 -18.56
N HIS A 85 7.22 -1.28 -17.71
CA HIS A 85 8.18 -1.99 -16.87
C HIS A 85 7.66 -2.15 -15.45
N LYS A 86 7.63 -3.40 -14.95
CA LYS A 86 7.31 -3.67 -13.56
C LYS A 86 8.38 -3.03 -12.66
N HIS A 87 7.95 -2.22 -11.68
CA HIS A 87 8.83 -1.66 -10.66
C HIS A 87 9.62 -2.77 -9.92
N PHE A 88 10.80 -2.44 -9.43
CA PHE A 88 11.66 -3.36 -8.68
C PHE A 88 11.18 -3.50 -7.24
N LEU A 89 11.50 -2.57 -6.33
CA LEU A 89 10.97 -2.57 -4.95
C LEU A 89 9.87 -1.51 -4.71
N GLY A 90 9.75 -0.53 -5.60
CA GLY A 90 8.60 0.39 -5.67
C GLY A 90 8.64 1.61 -4.74
N GLY A 91 9.64 1.71 -3.85
CA GLY A 91 9.82 2.86 -2.96
C GLY A 91 10.24 4.15 -3.65
N GLU A 92 9.85 5.29 -3.07
CA GLU A 92 10.21 6.64 -3.56
C GLU A 92 11.01 7.47 -2.53
N PHE A 93 11.42 6.86 -1.40
CA PHE A 93 12.06 7.61 -0.32
C PHE A 93 13.56 7.71 -0.56
N SER A 94 14.16 8.83 -0.14
CA SER A 94 15.61 8.86 0.01
C SER A 94 16.07 7.79 1.02
N PRO A 95 17.32 7.29 0.95
CA PRO A 95 17.81 6.26 1.87
C PRO A 95 17.61 6.62 3.35
N LEU A 96 17.94 7.87 3.71
CA LEU A 96 17.77 8.37 5.08
C LEU A 96 16.29 8.48 5.49
N GLN A 97 15.42 8.90 4.57
CA GLN A 97 13.98 8.97 4.83
C GLN A 97 13.38 7.57 5.04
N ALA A 98 13.79 6.56 4.27
CA ALA A 98 13.37 5.18 4.45
C ALA A 98 13.80 4.59 5.80
N GLN A 99 15.02 4.93 6.27
CA GLN A 99 15.48 4.54 7.61
C GLN A 99 14.64 5.20 8.70
N LYS A 100 14.52 6.54 8.67
CA LYS A 100 13.73 7.30 9.65
C LYS A 100 12.25 6.91 9.68
N PHE A 101 11.69 6.53 8.53
CA PHE A 101 10.32 6.03 8.46
C PHE A 101 10.15 4.76 9.31
N PHE A 102 11.05 3.78 9.17
CA PHE A 102 10.99 2.54 9.96
C PHE A 102 11.55 2.67 11.38
N GLU A 103 12.24 3.77 11.72
CA GLU A 103 12.48 4.15 13.11
C GLU A 103 11.17 4.51 13.82
N ARG A 104 10.22 5.11 13.11
CA ARG A 104 8.94 5.57 13.66
C ARG A 104 7.77 4.59 13.51
N TYR A 105 7.72 3.84 12.42
CA TYR A 105 6.60 2.95 12.09
C TYR A 105 7.01 1.48 12.07
N ASN A 106 6.17 0.63 12.65
CA ASN A 106 6.20 -0.80 12.44
C ASN A 106 5.35 -1.15 11.21
N LEU A 107 5.86 -2.03 10.34
CA LEU A 107 5.01 -2.72 9.38
C LEU A 107 4.33 -3.89 10.09
N VAL A 108 3.00 -3.86 10.17
CA VAL A 108 2.21 -4.85 10.92
C VAL A 108 1.70 -5.95 10.01
N GLU A 109 1.16 -5.59 8.86
CA GLU A 109 0.63 -6.53 7.88
C GLU A 109 0.65 -5.92 6.50
N HIS A 110 0.97 -6.72 5.48
CA HIS A 110 1.03 -6.25 4.10
C HIS A 110 0.24 -7.18 3.18
N CYS A 111 -0.64 -6.59 2.38
CA CYS A 111 -1.30 -7.25 1.27
C CYS A 111 -0.54 -6.89 -0.01
N PRO A 112 0.20 -7.85 -0.62
CA PRO A 112 0.76 -7.63 -1.95
C PRO A 112 -0.37 -7.47 -2.98
N ASN A 113 -0.02 -7.01 -4.18
CA ASN A 113 -1.00 -6.82 -5.26
C ASN A 113 -1.82 -8.10 -5.49
N THR A 114 -3.13 -8.03 -5.28
CA THR A 114 -4.07 -9.08 -5.63
C THR A 114 -4.34 -9.09 -7.13
N ASP A 115 -5.04 -10.12 -7.63
CA ASP A 115 -5.45 -10.22 -9.04
C ASP A 115 -6.35 -9.05 -9.46
N SER A 116 -7.07 -8.44 -8.50
CA SER A 116 -7.89 -7.25 -8.78
C SER A 116 -7.07 -5.95 -8.83
N GLY A 117 -5.80 -6.00 -8.43
CA GLY A 117 -4.93 -4.84 -8.30
C GLY A 117 -5.04 -4.11 -6.97
N PHE A 118 -5.64 -4.71 -5.94
CA PHE A 118 -5.65 -4.14 -4.59
C PHE A 118 -4.32 -4.42 -3.89
N SER A 119 -3.81 -3.43 -3.14
CA SER A 119 -2.71 -3.61 -2.20
C SER A 119 -2.84 -2.57 -1.10
N ALA A 120 -2.50 -2.99 0.11
CA ALA A 120 -2.51 -2.12 1.27
C ALA A 120 -1.50 -2.61 2.31
N THR A 121 -1.05 -1.68 3.15
CA THR A 121 -0.16 -1.98 4.26
C THR A 121 -0.74 -1.39 5.53
N LEU A 122 -0.83 -2.21 6.57
CA LEU A 122 -1.14 -1.77 7.91
C LEU A 122 0.18 -1.45 8.61
N PHE A 123 0.32 -0.20 9.02
CA PHE A 123 1.40 0.28 9.86
C PHE A 123 0.91 0.50 11.29
N GLN A 124 1.84 0.53 12.23
CA GLN A 124 1.61 1.00 13.58
C GLN A 124 2.70 2.00 13.95
N GLU A 125 2.30 3.18 14.40
CA GLU A 125 3.22 4.18 14.92
C GLU A 125 3.76 3.71 16.29
N LYS A 126 5.07 3.72 16.48
CA LYS A 126 5.72 3.04 17.62
C LYS A 126 5.45 3.71 18.96
N GLU A 127 5.35 5.02 19.03
CA GLU A 127 5.17 5.75 20.29
C GLU A 127 3.71 5.76 20.73
N THR A 128 2.82 6.17 19.82
CA THR A 128 1.39 6.34 20.04
C THR A 128 0.60 5.03 19.92
N GLN A 129 1.22 3.98 19.36
CA GLN A 129 0.59 2.68 19.10
C GLN A 129 -0.62 2.76 18.14
N GLU A 130 -0.79 3.88 17.45
CA GLU A 130 -1.87 4.13 16.49
C GLU A 130 -1.70 3.26 15.24
N PHE A 131 -2.80 2.64 14.77
CA PHE A 131 -2.80 1.90 13.52
C PHE A 131 -3.12 2.79 12.34
N ILE A 132 -2.39 2.62 11.24
CA ILE A 132 -2.59 3.34 10.00
C ILE A 132 -2.73 2.33 8.86
N LEU A 133 -3.90 2.29 8.22
CA LEU A 133 -4.12 1.52 7.00
C LEU A 133 -3.81 2.41 5.80
N ALA A 134 -2.70 2.13 5.13
CA ALA A 134 -2.28 2.83 3.92
C ALA A 134 -2.65 2.01 2.68
N ILE A 135 -3.51 2.57 1.82
CA ILE A 135 -4.02 1.91 0.62
C ILE A 135 -3.28 2.44 -0.60
N ARG A 136 -2.71 1.51 -1.38
CA ARG A 136 -1.99 1.84 -2.60
C ARG A 136 -2.97 2.24 -3.71
N GLY A 137 -2.63 3.27 -4.47
CA GLY A 137 -3.29 3.53 -5.74
C GLY A 137 -2.78 2.63 -6.85
N THR A 138 -3.67 1.90 -7.50
CA THR A 138 -3.43 1.30 -8.82
C THR A 138 -4.27 2.03 -9.86
N GLU A 139 -3.98 1.82 -11.14
CA GLU A 139 -4.80 2.40 -12.20
C GLU A 139 -6.02 1.50 -12.45
N PHE A 140 -7.21 2.06 -12.29
CA PHE A 140 -8.46 1.43 -12.73
C PHE A 140 -9.34 2.50 -13.40
N LYS A 141 -10.11 2.11 -14.42
CA LYS A 141 -11.10 3.00 -15.01
C LYS A 141 -12.31 3.06 -14.09
N ILE A 142 -12.51 4.19 -13.41
CA ILE A 142 -13.73 4.47 -12.64
C ILE A 142 -14.92 4.32 -13.62
N ASN A 143 -15.65 3.22 -13.51
CA ASN A 143 -16.83 2.93 -14.31
C ASN A 143 -18.09 3.36 -13.55
N GLN A 144 -19.26 3.24 -14.18
CA GLN A 144 -20.54 3.62 -13.57
C GLN A 144 -20.78 2.92 -12.22
N ALA A 145 -20.36 1.66 -12.07
CA ALA A 145 -20.55 0.95 -10.80
C ALA A 145 -19.75 1.56 -9.64
N TRP A 146 -18.53 2.07 -9.88
CA TRP A 146 -17.80 2.82 -8.86
C TRP A 146 -18.46 4.17 -8.56
N GLN A 147 -19.03 4.83 -9.56
CA GLN A 147 -19.79 6.06 -9.36
C GLN A 147 -21.02 5.80 -8.48
N ASP A 148 -21.78 4.74 -8.74
CA ASP A 148 -22.99 4.39 -7.99
C ASP A 148 -22.70 4.08 -6.51
N ILE A 149 -21.56 3.44 -6.21
CA ILE A 149 -21.10 3.22 -4.82
C ILE A 149 -20.81 4.53 -4.10
N ILE A 150 -20.17 5.46 -4.80
CA ILE A 150 -19.74 6.76 -4.24
C ILE A 150 -20.95 7.68 -4.06
N THR A 151 -21.91 7.66 -4.98
CA THR A 151 -23.07 8.57 -4.97
C THR A 151 -24.23 8.09 -4.09
N THR A 152 -24.33 6.79 -3.79
CA THR A 152 -25.49 6.23 -3.07
C THR A 152 -25.17 5.79 -1.63
N ASP A 153 -24.40 6.59 -0.90
CA ASP A 153 -24.04 6.36 0.51
C ASP A 153 -23.67 4.89 0.82
N GLY A 154 -22.88 4.25 -0.06
CA GLY A 154 -22.38 2.88 0.12
C GLY A 154 -23.43 1.77 0.27
N SER A 155 -24.72 2.09 0.13
CA SER A 155 -25.85 1.20 0.49
C SER A 155 -26.41 0.42 -0.69
N LEU A 156 -26.03 0.77 -1.92
CA LEU A 156 -26.57 0.17 -3.13
C LEU A 156 -25.89 -1.19 -3.40
N LEU A 157 -26.51 -2.22 -2.83
CA LEU A 157 -26.46 -3.65 -3.16
C LEU A 157 -25.27 -4.08 -4.07
N LEU A 158 -24.18 -4.54 -3.42
CA LEU A 158 -22.99 -5.16 -4.01
C LEU A 158 -23.25 -6.51 -4.74
N SER A 159 -24.47 -6.78 -5.19
CA SER A 159 -24.89 -8.14 -5.58
C SER A 159 -24.55 -8.54 -7.02
N SER A 160 -23.99 -7.66 -7.86
CA SER A 160 -23.82 -8.00 -9.28
C SER A 160 -22.64 -7.35 -10.02
N THR A 161 -21.77 -6.55 -9.39
CA THR A 161 -20.62 -5.95 -10.09
C THR A 161 -19.27 -6.47 -9.59
N PRO A 162 -18.31 -6.81 -10.47
CA PRO A 162 -16.99 -7.26 -10.06
C PRO A 162 -16.16 -6.09 -9.51
N LEU A 163 -16.38 -5.75 -8.23
CA LEU A 163 -15.58 -4.77 -7.49
C LEU A 163 -14.44 -5.49 -6.76
N GLY A 164 -13.61 -6.21 -7.51
CA GLY A 164 -12.57 -7.07 -6.96
C GLY A 164 -11.70 -6.37 -5.91
N GLN A 165 -11.30 -5.12 -6.19
CA GLN A 165 -10.47 -4.34 -5.26
C GLN A 165 -11.19 -3.99 -3.95
N TYR A 166 -12.49 -3.66 -4.02
CA TYR A 166 -13.28 -3.38 -2.83
C TYR A 166 -13.46 -4.63 -1.95
N ASN A 167 -13.74 -5.78 -2.58
CA ASN A 167 -13.88 -7.05 -1.86
C ASN A 167 -12.55 -7.49 -1.23
N ASP A 168 -11.44 -7.33 -1.94
CA ASP A 168 -10.10 -7.63 -1.43
C ASP A 168 -9.73 -6.69 -0.27
N MET A 169 -10.09 -5.41 -0.36
CA MET A 169 -9.94 -4.45 0.72
C MET A 169 -10.70 -4.86 1.99
N LEU A 170 -11.99 -5.20 1.87
CA LEU A 170 -12.78 -5.68 3.00
C LEU A 170 -12.21 -6.98 3.58
N ARG A 171 -11.77 -7.91 2.73
CA ARG A 171 -11.14 -9.17 3.15
C ARG A 171 -9.86 -8.89 3.95
N PHE A 172 -8.98 -8.05 3.43
CA PHE A 172 -7.73 -7.69 4.10
C PHE A 172 -7.98 -7.00 5.44
N TYR A 173 -8.91 -6.05 5.49
CA TYR A 173 -9.29 -5.41 6.74
C TYR A 173 -9.84 -6.40 7.77
N ASN A 174 -10.72 -7.32 7.35
CA ASN A 174 -11.26 -8.33 8.25
C ASN A 174 -10.17 -9.29 8.77
N GLN A 175 -9.18 -9.64 7.96
CA GLN A 175 -7.99 -10.39 8.41
C GLN A 175 -7.20 -9.59 9.46
N CYS A 176 -6.95 -8.30 9.20
CA CYS A 176 -6.30 -7.42 10.16
C CYS A 176 -7.08 -7.33 11.48
N LYS A 177 -8.41 -7.16 11.43
CA LYS A 177 -9.26 -7.14 12.63
C LYS A 177 -9.20 -8.44 13.43
N ALA A 178 -9.12 -9.58 12.76
CA ALA A 178 -9.05 -10.88 13.42
C ALA A 178 -7.71 -11.06 14.13
N LYS A 179 -6.61 -10.71 13.46
CA LYS A 179 -5.24 -10.86 13.96
C LYS A 179 -4.86 -9.79 15.00
N TYR A 180 -5.40 -8.58 14.86
CA TYR A 180 -5.09 -7.42 15.69
C TYR A 180 -6.39 -6.77 16.23
N PRO A 181 -7.00 -7.35 17.29
CA PRO A 181 -8.26 -6.87 17.83
C PRO A 181 -8.26 -5.40 18.28
N LYS A 182 -7.09 -4.84 18.64
CA LYS A 182 -6.91 -3.43 19.00
C LYS A 182 -7.35 -2.45 17.91
N ILE A 183 -7.35 -2.87 16.65
CA ILE A 183 -7.85 -2.06 15.52
C ILE A 183 -9.35 -1.78 15.62
N LYS A 184 -10.11 -2.55 16.41
CA LYS A 184 -11.56 -2.35 16.60
C LYS A 184 -11.89 -1.31 17.67
N ALA A 185 -10.91 -0.86 18.45
CA ALA A 185 -11.16 0.10 19.52
C ALA A 185 -11.62 1.45 18.92
N PRO A 186 -12.43 2.24 19.65
CA PRO A 186 -12.81 3.56 19.17
C PRO A 186 -11.60 4.43 18.83
N ASN A 187 -11.64 5.12 17.68
CA ASN A 187 -10.57 6.00 17.21
C ASN A 187 -9.16 5.36 17.15
N SER A 188 -9.07 4.06 16.85
CA SER A 188 -7.79 3.35 16.79
C SER A 188 -7.17 3.23 15.39
N LEU A 189 -7.93 3.56 14.33
CA LEU A 189 -7.51 3.37 12.95
C LEU A 189 -7.55 4.68 12.16
N THR A 190 -6.40 5.08 11.63
CA THR A 190 -6.30 6.13 10.61
C THR A 190 -6.19 5.50 9.23
N LEU A 191 -6.84 6.08 8.23
CA LEU A 191 -6.71 5.67 6.83
C LEU A 191 -5.94 6.71 6.04
N THR A 192 -5.10 6.23 5.12
CA THR A 192 -4.40 7.08 4.17
C THR A 192 -4.32 6.45 2.78
N GLY A 193 -4.33 7.28 1.73
CA GLY A 193 -4.19 6.80 0.36
C GLY A 193 -3.92 7.92 -0.64
N HIS A 194 -3.18 7.60 -1.70
CA HIS A 194 -2.90 8.51 -2.81
C HIS A 194 -3.61 8.03 -4.08
N SER A 195 -4.05 8.96 -4.92
CA SER A 195 -4.76 8.68 -6.18
C SER A 195 -5.96 7.75 -5.94
N LEU A 196 -6.06 6.62 -6.67
CA LEU A 196 -7.12 5.64 -6.48
C LEU A 196 -7.16 5.06 -5.06
N GLY A 197 -6.01 4.92 -4.39
CA GLY A 197 -5.95 4.43 -3.02
C GLY A 197 -6.70 5.35 -2.05
N GLY A 198 -6.70 6.66 -2.33
CA GLY A 198 -7.51 7.63 -1.58
C GLY A 198 -9.01 7.47 -1.81
N CYS A 199 -9.43 7.19 -3.06
CA CYS A 199 -10.83 6.89 -3.38
C CYS A 199 -11.32 5.62 -2.66
N LEU A 200 -10.53 4.54 -2.70
CA LEU A 200 -10.84 3.31 -1.96
C LEU A 200 -10.94 3.56 -0.45
N ALA A 201 -10.06 4.39 0.11
CA ALA A 201 -10.11 4.76 1.52
C ALA A 201 -11.39 5.53 1.89
N GLN A 202 -11.90 6.40 1.01
CA GLN A 202 -13.19 7.09 1.20
C GLN A 202 -14.36 6.10 1.17
N VAL A 203 -14.43 5.25 0.14
CA VAL A 203 -15.46 4.22 0.02
C VAL A 203 -15.46 3.31 1.25
N PHE A 204 -14.28 2.89 1.70
CA PHE A 204 -14.14 2.06 2.90
C PHE A 204 -14.69 2.73 4.15
N VAL A 205 -14.39 4.01 4.37
CA VAL A 205 -14.91 4.76 5.52
C VAL A 205 -16.44 4.81 5.45
N LEU A 206 -17.02 5.10 4.28
CA LEU A 206 -18.48 5.10 4.09
C LEU A 206 -19.10 3.73 4.42
N SER A 207 -18.48 2.64 3.95
CA SER A 207 -18.93 1.27 4.24
C SER A 207 -18.88 0.89 5.72
N LEU A 208 -18.01 1.53 6.51
CA LEU A 208 -17.92 1.31 7.95
C LEU A 208 -18.82 2.25 8.77
N CYS A 209 -19.33 3.33 8.18
CA CYS A 209 -20.13 4.35 8.87
C CYS A 209 -21.62 4.01 9.02
N ASP A 210 -22.13 2.95 8.38
CA ASP A 210 -23.51 2.46 8.61
C ASP A 210 -23.70 1.99 10.07
N ASP A 211 -24.84 2.33 10.68
CA ASP A 211 -25.07 2.52 12.12
C ASP A 211 -24.92 1.28 13.01
N ARG A 212 -24.52 0.14 12.43
CA ARG A 212 -24.20 -1.12 13.12
C ARG A 212 -22.70 -1.32 13.41
N ASN A 213 -21.79 -0.46 12.90
CA ASN A 213 -20.32 -0.66 12.97
C ASN A 213 -19.46 0.53 13.48
N ARG A 214 -20.04 1.63 13.97
CA ARG A 214 -19.28 2.78 14.50
C ARG A 214 -18.39 2.37 15.70
N ASN A 215 -17.06 2.57 15.72
CA ASN A 215 -16.39 3.87 15.88
C ASN A 215 -14.84 3.78 15.76
N ASN A 216 -14.26 2.82 15.04
CA ASN A 216 -12.79 2.67 15.10
C ASN A 216 -12.00 3.62 14.21
N ILE A 217 -12.63 4.25 13.21
CA ILE A 217 -11.98 5.23 12.33
C ILE A 217 -11.76 6.55 13.06
N LYS A 218 -10.49 6.94 13.20
CA LYS A 218 -10.06 8.20 13.82
C LYS A 218 -9.97 9.34 12.82
N ALA A 219 -9.40 9.06 11.65
CA ALA A 219 -9.13 10.07 10.61
C ALA A 219 -8.96 9.40 9.24
N LEU A 220 -9.22 10.19 8.20
CA LEU A 220 -8.98 9.84 6.80
C LEU A 220 -8.13 10.94 6.15
N TYR A 221 -7.04 10.54 5.50
CA TYR A 221 -6.15 11.41 4.74
C TYR A 221 -6.06 10.94 3.29
N THR A 222 -6.40 11.78 2.32
CA THR A 222 -6.35 11.40 0.91
C THR A 222 -5.61 12.43 0.09
N TYR A 223 -4.80 11.98 -0.86
CA TYR A 223 -3.90 12.83 -1.64
C TYR A 223 -4.11 12.62 -3.14
N ASN A 224 -4.22 13.72 -3.90
CA ASN A 224 -4.39 13.71 -5.36
C ASN A 224 -5.52 12.79 -5.87
N VAL A 225 -6.66 12.81 -5.18
CA VAL A 225 -7.84 12.05 -5.60
C VAL A 225 -8.58 12.84 -6.66
N SER A 226 -8.69 12.31 -7.88
CA SER A 226 -9.60 12.84 -8.89
C SER A 226 -10.93 12.09 -8.79
N LEU A 227 -11.92 12.73 -8.19
CA LEU A 227 -13.32 12.44 -8.49
C LEU A 227 -13.66 13.38 -9.63
N GLU A 228 -13.64 12.91 -10.88
CA GLU A 228 -14.18 13.72 -11.98
C GLU A 228 -15.67 13.96 -11.71
N SER A 229 -15.99 15.07 -11.04
CA SER A 229 -17.31 15.67 -11.09
C SER A 229 -17.46 16.30 -12.47
N LYS A 230 -18.05 15.58 -13.41
CA LYS A 230 -18.62 16.25 -14.58
C LYS A 230 -19.75 17.13 -14.07
N SER A 231 -19.59 18.45 -14.19
CA SER A 231 -20.70 19.37 -14.01
C SER A 231 -21.79 18.98 -14.99
N VAL A 232 -22.98 18.69 -14.47
CA VAL A 232 -24.17 18.61 -15.31
C VAL A 232 -24.50 20.06 -15.67
N ALA A 233 -24.19 20.44 -16.91
CA ALA A 233 -24.80 21.60 -17.55
C ALA A 233 -26.11 21.15 -18.21
#